data_AF-A0A8C6TF82-F1
#
_entry.id   AF-A0A8C6TF82-F1
#
_cell.length_a   1.000
_cell.length_b   1.000
_cell.length_c   1.000
_cell.angle_alpha   90.00
_cell.angle_beta   90.00
_cell.angle_gamma   90.00
#
_symmetry.space_group_name_H-M   'P 1'
#
loop_
_entity.id
_entity.type
_entity.pdbx_description
1 polymer ?
#
loop_
_entity_poly.entity_id
_entity_poly.type
_entity_poly.pdbx_seq_one_letter_code
_entity_poly.pdbx_strand_id
1 'polypeptide(L)'
;MVLDVTVSRDDRFIVTCDRDEKIRVSLSRSPYNIQSFCLGHQQFVSALLSPSGGPHTLLSGSGDGTVCVWDMETGRRLQTVDLREQCRPTEEERLTVSRLCSSPDGGHVAVLCERLKEIQLLSLEQTEGGAVLSPHSHLPLSHCPLDLSFDPSGRLWVLLNCAESPLLVYGHAQGSWEQLDALSPDLSRVSPAFKTFWDAADESQRSSSRLEHLYVETYDNVSEYMKKKQQRLEQQSHKRSREHSREPKQTNKPKKTKAEANGS
;
A
#
# COMPACT_ATOMS: atom_id res chain seq x y z
N MET A 1 5.06 3.31 12.86
CA MET A 1 3.73 3.91 13.14
C MET A 1 2.69 2.82 13.02
N VAL A 2 1.88 2.60 14.06
CA VAL A 2 0.76 1.62 13.99
C VAL A 2 -0.33 2.20 13.12
N LEU A 3 -0.83 1.42 12.17
CA LEU A 3 -1.83 1.85 11.18
C LEU A 3 -3.20 1.24 11.40
N ASP A 4 -3.26 0.00 11.90
CA ASP A 4 -4.54 -0.65 12.24
C ASP A 4 -4.37 -1.64 13.39
N VAL A 5 -5.49 -1.96 14.04
CA VAL A 5 -5.60 -2.93 15.12
C VAL A 5 -6.88 -3.74 14.99
N THR A 6 -6.79 -5.05 15.18
CA THR A 6 -7.95 -5.94 15.23
C THR A 6 -7.79 -6.98 16.34
N VAL A 7 -8.89 -7.65 16.67
CA VAL A 7 -8.94 -8.71 17.68
C VAL A 7 -9.47 -9.97 17.01
N SER A 8 -8.90 -11.13 17.36
CA SER A 8 -9.42 -12.40 16.87
C SER A 8 -10.81 -12.67 17.44
N ARG A 9 -11.66 -13.39 16.70
CA ARG A 9 -13.05 -13.66 17.11
C ARG A 9 -13.21 -14.38 18.44
N ASP A 10 -12.20 -15.15 18.84
CA ASP A 10 -12.15 -15.88 20.11
C ASP A 10 -11.51 -15.06 21.25
N ASP A 11 -11.25 -13.77 21.01
CA ASP A 11 -10.56 -12.84 21.91
C ASP A 11 -9.18 -13.32 22.39
N ARG A 12 -8.57 -14.31 21.71
CA ARG A 12 -7.25 -14.83 22.10
C ARG A 12 -6.13 -13.88 21.69
N PHE A 13 -6.26 -13.21 20.56
CA PHE A 13 -5.20 -12.41 19.96
C PHE A 13 -5.62 -10.96 19.73
N ILE A 14 -4.69 -10.04 19.99
CA ILE A 14 -4.69 -8.68 19.45
C ILE A 14 -3.65 -8.62 18.34
N VAL A 15 -4.04 -8.08 17.19
CA VAL A 15 -3.19 -7.97 16.01
C VAL A 15 -3.02 -6.50 15.66
N THR A 16 -1.78 -6.08 15.45
CA THR A 16 -1.45 -4.72 15.03
C THR A 16 -0.61 -4.76 13.77
N CYS A 17 -0.79 -3.77 12.90
CA CYS A 17 0.08 -3.59 11.74
C CYS A 17 0.68 -2.20 11.67
N ASP A 18 1.76 -2.05 10.89
CA ASP A 18 2.51 -0.82 10.83
C ASP A 18 2.98 -0.42 9.42
N ARG A 19 3.62 0.76 9.39
CA ARG A 19 4.26 1.33 8.19
C ARG A 19 5.43 0.49 7.66
N ASP A 20 6.08 -0.31 8.50
CA ASP A 20 7.31 -1.05 8.19
C ASP A 20 7.01 -2.52 7.82
N GLU A 21 5.85 -2.75 7.20
CA GLU A 21 5.35 -4.03 6.68
C GLU A 21 5.01 -5.08 7.75
N LYS A 22 5.12 -4.75 9.04
CA LYS A 22 4.95 -5.76 10.09
C LYS A 22 3.50 -5.90 10.48
N ILE A 23 3.10 -7.15 10.67
CA ILE A 23 1.88 -7.54 11.34
C ILE A 23 2.31 -8.39 12.54
N ARG A 24 1.97 -7.91 13.73
CA ARG A 24 2.31 -8.55 15.00
C ARG A 24 1.05 -9.13 15.63
N VAL A 25 1.09 -10.41 15.96
CA VAL A 25 0.02 -11.11 16.70
C VAL A 25 0.47 -11.30 18.14
N SER A 26 -0.28 -10.78 19.10
CA SER A 26 0.02 -10.88 20.54
C SER A 26 -1.16 -11.48 21.30
N LEU A 27 -0.92 -12.11 22.44
CA LEU A 27 -2.01 -12.59 23.28
C LEU A 27 -2.80 -11.40 23.87
N SER A 28 -4.12 -11.41 23.73
CA SER A 28 -4.99 -10.31 24.17
C SER A 28 -4.90 -10.08 25.69
N ARG A 29 -4.95 -11.15 26.48
CA ARG A 29 -4.86 -11.08 27.96
C ARG A 29 -3.44 -10.86 28.49
N SER A 30 -2.43 -11.05 27.64
CA SER A 30 -1.02 -10.86 27.98
C SER A 30 -0.24 -10.31 26.79
N PRO A 31 -0.42 -9.03 26.39
CA PRO A 31 0.11 -8.48 25.14
C PRO A 31 1.65 -8.44 25.07
N TYR A 32 2.34 -8.63 26.19
CA TYR A 32 3.80 -8.78 26.23
C TYR A 32 4.26 -10.12 25.61
N ASN A 33 3.37 -11.11 25.51
CA ASN A 33 3.62 -12.37 24.82
C ASN A 33 3.22 -12.23 23.35
N ILE A 34 4.23 -12.27 22.48
CA ILE A 34 4.04 -12.27 21.03
C ILE A 34 3.80 -13.71 20.59
N GLN A 35 2.66 -13.97 19.95
CA GLN A 35 2.33 -15.28 19.40
C GLN A 35 3.11 -15.53 18.10
N SER A 36 3.03 -14.59 17.16
CA SER A 36 3.59 -14.74 15.82
C SER A 36 3.79 -13.38 15.14
N PHE A 37 4.51 -13.41 14.02
CA PHE A 37 4.58 -12.31 13.07
C PHE A 37 4.14 -12.81 11.69
N CYS A 38 3.24 -12.08 11.04
CA CYS A 38 2.86 -12.35 9.66
C CYS A 38 3.77 -11.52 8.74
N LEU A 39 4.74 -12.18 8.10
CA LEU A 39 5.79 -11.54 7.30
C LEU A 39 5.59 -11.84 5.80
N GLY A 40 5.71 -10.81 4.95
CA GLY A 40 5.70 -10.99 3.50
C GLY A 40 5.14 -9.84 2.66
N HIS A 41 4.52 -8.83 3.28
CA HIS A 41 4.20 -7.58 2.60
C HIS A 41 5.47 -6.83 2.20
N GLN A 42 5.37 -6.03 1.13
CA GLN A 42 6.50 -5.27 0.56
C GLN A 42 6.35 -3.75 0.74
N GLN A 43 5.25 -3.32 1.34
CA GLN A 43 4.95 -1.95 1.73
C GLN A 43 4.13 -1.94 3.03
N PHE A 44 3.84 -0.74 3.53
CA PHE A 44 3.01 -0.55 4.73
C PHE A 44 1.70 -1.34 4.67
N VAL A 45 1.28 -1.85 5.81
CA VAL A 45 0.01 -2.56 5.97
C VAL A 45 -1.00 -1.57 6.55
N SER A 46 -2.03 -1.29 5.79
CA SER A 46 -3.00 -0.21 6.04
C SER A 46 -4.33 -0.71 6.63
N ALA A 47 -4.65 -1.99 6.45
CA ALA A 47 -5.91 -2.55 6.91
C ALA A 47 -5.73 -3.98 7.42
N LEU A 48 -6.41 -4.30 8.52
CA LEU A 48 -6.52 -5.63 9.10
C LEU A 48 -8.00 -6.01 9.26
N LEU A 49 -8.31 -7.29 9.04
CA LEU A 49 -9.66 -7.83 9.22
C LEU A 49 -9.61 -9.26 9.73
N SER A 50 -10.31 -9.54 10.84
CA SER A 50 -10.60 -10.91 11.29
C SER A 50 -12.02 -11.30 10.82
N PRO A 51 -12.17 -12.06 9.72
CA PRO A 51 -13.47 -12.38 9.14
C PRO A 51 -14.24 -13.45 9.93
N SER A 52 -15.52 -13.66 9.62
CA SER A 52 -16.39 -14.59 10.36
C SER A 52 -16.07 -16.07 10.19
N GLY A 53 -15.38 -16.41 9.10
CA GLY A 53 -15.23 -17.81 8.70
C GLY A 53 -14.28 -18.63 9.59
N GLY A 54 -13.40 -18.03 10.41
CA GLY A 54 -12.46 -18.82 11.21
C GLY A 54 -11.84 -18.07 12.37
N PRO A 55 -11.54 -18.74 13.50
CA PRO A 55 -11.07 -18.08 14.71
C PRO A 55 -9.63 -17.54 14.59
N HIS A 56 -8.84 -18.05 13.64
CA HIS A 56 -7.43 -17.67 13.47
C HIS A 56 -7.13 -17.09 12.08
N THR A 57 -8.16 -16.88 11.25
CA THR A 57 -7.99 -16.25 9.94
C THR A 57 -7.79 -14.74 10.11
N LEU A 58 -6.76 -14.22 9.47
CA LEU A 58 -6.52 -12.79 9.34
C LEU A 58 -6.38 -12.42 7.88
N LEU A 59 -7.04 -11.33 7.49
CA LEU A 59 -6.83 -10.66 6.22
C LEU A 59 -6.07 -9.36 6.46
N SER A 60 -5.16 -9.04 5.55
CA SER A 60 -4.44 -7.76 5.57
C SER A 60 -4.39 -7.13 4.19
N GLY A 61 -4.53 -5.81 4.14
CA GLY A 61 -4.39 -4.98 2.96
C GLY A 61 -3.16 -4.09 3.05
N SER A 62 -2.49 -3.87 1.93
CA SER A 62 -1.20 -3.18 1.89
C SER A 62 -1.09 -2.16 0.75
N GLY A 63 -0.12 -1.24 0.91
CA GLY A 63 0.35 -0.35 -0.14
C GLY A 63 1.10 -1.04 -1.28
N ASP A 64 1.33 -2.36 -1.20
CA ASP A 64 1.89 -3.17 -2.28
C ASP A 64 0.83 -3.65 -3.29
N GLY A 65 -0.45 -3.29 -3.07
CA GLY A 65 -1.56 -3.64 -3.94
C GLY A 65 -2.11 -5.05 -3.72
N THR A 66 -1.70 -5.73 -2.65
CA THR A 66 -2.13 -7.09 -2.35
C THR A 66 -3.03 -7.18 -1.12
N VAL A 67 -3.90 -8.19 -1.13
CA VAL A 67 -4.58 -8.71 0.06
C VAL A 67 -3.97 -10.05 0.42
N CYS A 68 -3.53 -10.22 1.65
CA CYS A 68 -2.96 -11.48 2.13
C CYS A 68 -3.89 -12.16 3.14
N VAL A 69 -3.93 -13.49 3.07
CA VAL A 69 -4.62 -14.37 4.03
C VAL A 69 -3.58 -15.02 4.91
N TRP A 70 -3.78 -14.97 6.22
CA TRP A 70 -2.85 -15.49 7.21
C TRP A 70 -3.55 -16.39 8.22
N ASP A 71 -2.76 -17.31 8.75
CA ASP A 71 -3.05 -18.00 10.00
C ASP A 71 -2.38 -17.23 11.16
N MET A 72 -3.19 -16.67 12.07
CA MET A 72 -2.70 -15.85 13.19
C MET A 72 -1.84 -16.65 14.18
N GLU A 73 -2.14 -17.94 14.38
CA GLU A 73 -1.48 -18.75 15.39
C GLU A 73 -0.03 -19.07 15.00
N THR A 74 0.18 -19.38 13.73
CA THR A 74 1.49 -19.75 13.15
C THR A 74 2.20 -18.58 12.47
N GLY A 75 1.48 -17.51 12.12
CA GLY A 75 1.98 -16.40 11.31
C GLY A 75 2.19 -16.76 9.84
N ARG A 76 1.73 -17.94 9.39
CA ARG A 76 1.92 -18.40 8.01
C ARG A 76 1.00 -17.67 7.05
N ARG A 77 1.56 -17.27 5.90
CA ARG A 77 0.79 -16.79 4.76
C ARG A 77 0.14 -17.97 4.06
N LEU A 78 -1.20 -17.99 4.04
CA LEU A 78 -2.00 -19.00 3.35
C LEU A 78 -2.16 -18.65 1.87
N GLN A 79 -2.39 -17.36 1.58
CA GLN A 79 -2.62 -16.88 0.22
C GLN A 79 -2.22 -15.41 0.08
N THR A 80 -1.89 -15.02 -1.15
CA THR A 80 -1.77 -13.62 -1.59
C THR A 80 -2.64 -13.42 -2.82
N VAL A 81 -3.48 -12.39 -2.79
CA VAL A 81 -4.31 -11.95 -3.90
C VAL A 81 -3.76 -10.62 -4.40
N ASP A 82 -3.25 -10.60 -5.62
CA ASP A 82 -2.80 -9.38 -6.28
C ASP A 82 -3.98 -8.72 -6.99
N LEU A 83 -4.36 -7.53 -6.51
CA LEU A 83 -5.51 -6.82 -7.06
C LEU A 83 -5.16 -6.11 -8.38
N ARG A 84 -3.88 -5.96 -8.73
CA ARG A 84 -3.45 -5.36 -10.00
C ARG A 84 -3.85 -6.23 -11.20
N GLU A 85 -3.89 -7.54 -11.01
CA GLU A 85 -4.37 -8.50 -12.02
C GLU A 85 -5.87 -8.32 -12.32
N GLN A 86 -6.63 -7.75 -11.37
CA GLN A 86 -8.07 -7.57 -11.45
C GLN A 86 -8.46 -6.15 -11.93
N CYS A 87 -7.84 -5.12 -11.35
CA CYS A 87 -8.23 -3.72 -11.56
C CYS A 87 -7.61 -3.08 -12.81
N ARG A 88 -6.57 -3.70 -13.40
CA ARG A 88 -5.74 -3.13 -14.49
C ARG A 88 -5.52 -1.61 -14.32
N PRO A 89 -4.89 -1.18 -13.22
CA PRO A 89 -4.64 0.24 -12.99
C PRO A 89 -3.80 0.82 -14.14
N THR A 90 -3.95 2.11 -14.38
CA THR A 90 -3.06 2.84 -15.28
C THR A 90 -1.61 2.66 -14.80
N GLU A 91 -0.63 2.50 -15.71
CA GLU A 91 0.78 2.15 -15.39
C GLU A 91 1.45 3.04 -14.31
N GLU A 92 0.93 4.25 -14.09
CA GLU A 92 1.46 5.22 -13.13
C GLU A 92 0.80 5.15 -11.74
N GLU A 93 -0.32 4.44 -11.57
CA GLU A 93 -1.11 4.46 -10.35
C GLU A 93 -0.70 3.34 -9.40
N ARG A 94 -0.16 3.72 -8.24
CA ARG A 94 0.05 2.78 -7.13
C ARG A 94 -1.29 2.37 -6.56
N LEU A 95 -1.59 1.08 -6.65
CA LEU A 95 -2.75 0.47 -6.02
C LEU A 95 -2.46 0.27 -4.52
N THR A 96 -3.23 0.95 -3.67
CA THR A 96 -3.10 0.87 -2.21
C THR A 96 -4.42 0.38 -1.63
N VAL A 97 -4.43 -0.76 -0.95
CA VAL A 97 -5.63 -1.16 -0.20
C VAL A 97 -5.81 -0.19 0.97
N SER A 98 -6.97 0.41 1.12
CA SER A 98 -7.26 1.38 2.20
C SER A 98 -8.24 0.84 3.23
N ARG A 99 -9.12 -0.09 2.85
CA ARG A 99 -10.11 -0.67 3.76
C ARG A 99 -10.43 -2.11 3.38
N LEU A 100 -10.71 -2.90 4.41
CA LEU A 100 -11.27 -4.25 4.31
C LEU A 100 -12.50 -4.33 5.22
N CYS A 101 -13.60 -4.92 4.75
CA CYS A 101 -14.69 -5.32 5.61
C CYS A 101 -15.28 -6.66 5.18
N SER A 102 -15.71 -7.49 6.15
CA SER A 102 -16.39 -8.74 5.87
C SER A 102 -17.90 -8.62 6.06
N SER A 103 -18.67 -9.32 5.24
CA SER A 103 -20.09 -9.53 5.49
C SER A 103 -20.31 -10.31 6.80
N PRO A 104 -21.48 -10.17 7.45
CA PRO A 104 -21.75 -10.84 8.73
C PRO A 104 -21.69 -12.36 8.63
N ASP A 105 -22.13 -12.93 7.50
CA ASP A 105 -22.05 -14.36 7.18
C ASP A 105 -20.61 -14.86 6.96
N GLY A 106 -19.65 -13.94 6.78
CA GLY A 106 -18.24 -14.24 6.55
C GLY A 106 -17.91 -14.74 5.15
N GLY A 107 -18.87 -14.76 4.23
CA GLY A 107 -18.70 -15.25 2.86
C GLY A 107 -18.17 -14.20 1.89
N HIS A 108 -18.32 -12.92 2.20
CA HIS A 108 -17.92 -11.82 1.31
C HIS A 108 -16.98 -10.85 2.03
N VAL A 109 -16.00 -10.36 1.28
CA VAL A 109 -15.05 -9.34 1.72
C VAL A 109 -15.05 -8.22 0.69
N ALA A 110 -15.40 -7.00 1.13
CA ALA A 110 -15.25 -5.81 0.33
C ALA A 110 -13.90 -5.16 0.58
N VAL A 111 -13.22 -4.82 -0.50
CA VAL A 111 -11.89 -4.23 -0.50
C VAL A 111 -11.95 -2.88 -1.18
N LEU A 112 -11.44 -1.87 -0.46
CA LEU A 112 -11.30 -0.52 -0.98
C LEU A 112 -9.85 -0.28 -1.37
N CYS A 113 -9.66 0.31 -2.55
CA CYS A 113 -8.36 0.79 -3.00
C CYS A 113 -8.39 2.32 -3.10
N GLU A 114 -7.33 2.98 -2.65
CA GLU A 114 -7.22 4.44 -2.82
C GLU A 114 -7.21 4.80 -4.31
N ARG A 115 -7.86 5.94 -4.62
CA ARG A 115 -7.96 6.54 -5.96
C ARG A 115 -8.73 5.71 -7.00
N LEU A 116 -9.22 4.52 -6.64
CA LEU A 116 -10.11 3.75 -7.48
C LEU A 116 -11.57 4.11 -7.22
N LYS A 117 -12.34 4.25 -8.30
CA LYS A 117 -13.80 4.44 -8.26
C LYS A 117 -14.53 3.11 -8.37
N GLU A 118 -14.01 2.12 -7.66
CA GLU A 118 -14.57 0.78 -7.65
C GLU A 118 -14.33 0.12 -6.29
N ILE A 119 -15.21 -0.82 -5.96
CA ILE A 119 -15.05 -1.71 -4.81
C ILE A 119 -14.79 -3.10 -5.35
N GLN A 120 -13.72 -3.74 -4.87
CA GLN A 120 -13.44 -5.13 -5.19
C GLN A 120 -14.13 -6.04 -4.18
N LEU A 121 -14.91 -7.00 -4.66
CA LEU A 121 -15.62 -7.97 -3.84
C LEU A 121 -14.97 -9.35 -4.01
N LEU A 122 -14.53 -9.91 -2.89
CA LEU A 122 -13.91 -11.23 -2.82
C LEU A 122 -14.84 -12.18 -2.06
N SER A 123 -14.89 -13.44 -2.49
CA SER A 123 -15.51 -14.53 -1.74
C SER A 123 -14.48 -15.13 -0.79
N LEU A 124 -14.88 -15.37 0.46
CA LEU A 124 -14.05 -16.03 1.46
C LEU A 124 -14.63 -17.42 1.75
N GLU A 125 -13.89 -18.44 1.34
CA GLU A 125 -14.24 -19.84 1.56
C GLU A 125 -13.30 -20.47 2.58
N GLN A 126 -13.85 -21.29 3.47
CA GLN A 126 -13.06 -22.00 4.48
C GLN A 126 -12.85 -23.44 4.01
N THR A 127 -11.59 -23.81 3.82
CA THR A 127 -11.19 -25.15 3.38
C THR A 127 -10.44 -25.87 4.50
N GLU A 128 -10.22 -27.18 4.37
CA GLU A 128 -9.39 -27.94 5.32
C GLU A 128 -7.96 -27.36 5.47
N GLY A 129 -7.46 -26.70 4.42
CA GLY A 129 -6.14 -26.04 4.40
C GLY A 129 -6.13 -24.61 4.93
N GLY A 130 -7.27 -24.09 5.38
CA GLY A 130 -7.46 -22.71 5.82
C GLY A 130 -8.34 -21.88 4.89
N ALA A 131 -8.39 -20.58 5.16
CA ALA A 131 -9.24 -19.67 4.42
C ALA A 131 -8.64 -19.35 3.04
N VAL A 132 -9.51 -19.30 2.02
CA VAL A 132 -9.15 -18.97 0.64
C VAL A 132 -10.02 -17.81 0.18
N LEU A 133 -9.37 -16.78 -0.37
CA LEU A 133 -10.02 -15.67 -1.04
C LEU A 133 -10.05 -15.92 -2.55
N SER A 134 -11.22 -15.80 -3.16
CA SER A 134 -11.40 -15.82 -4.60
C SER A 134 -12.06 -14.52 -5.09
N PRO A 135 -11.68 -13.98 -6.26
CA PRO A 135 -12.37 -12.83 -6.83
C PRO A 135 -13.83 -13.18 -7.12
N HIS A 136 -14.76 -12.35 -6.67
CA HIS A 136 -16.20 -12.56 -6.89
C HIS A 136 -16.76 -11.56 -7.92
N SER A 137 -16.64 -10.26 -7.66
CA SER A 137 -17.13 -9.21 -8.55
C SER A 137 -16.48 -7.86 -8.22
N HIS A 138 -16.81 -6.83 -9.01
CA HIS A 138 -16.44 -5.45 -8.70
C HIS A 138 -17.66 -4.54 -8.87
N LEU A 139 -17.72 -3.48 -8.06
CA LEU A 139 -18.79 -2.48 -8.09
C LEU A 139 -18.23 -1.15 -8.57
N PRO A 140 -18.53 -0.72 -9.81
CA PRO A 140 -18.13 0.61 -10.27
C PRO A 140 -18.95 1.69 -9.55
N LEU A 141 -18.27 2.78 -9.20
CA LEU A 141 -18.84 3.91 -8.47
C LEU A 141 -18.70 5.19 -9.30
N SER A 142 -19.60 6.15 -9.07
CA SER A 142 -19.55 7.47 -9.72
C SER A 142 -18.39 8.33 -9.19
N HIS A 143 -18.07 8.20 -7.90
CA HIS A 143 -17.04 8.96 -7.20
C HIS A 143 -16.13 8.05 -6.37
N CYS A 144 -14.98 8.58 -5.94
CA CYS A 144 -14.09 7.85 -5.05
C CYS A 144 -14.79 7.59 -3.71
N PRO A 145 -14.88 6.33 -3.27
CA PRO A 145 -15.40 6.01 -1.95
C PRO A 145 -14.44 6.46 -0.85
N LEU A 146 -14.99 6.92 0.26
CA LEU A 146 -14.27 7.35 1.46
C LEU A 146 -14.18 6.25 2.52
N ASP A 147 -15.23 5.45 2.65
CA ASP A 147 -15.31 4.33 3.59
C ASP A 147 -16.45 3.36 3.19
N LEU A 148 -16.44 2.17 3.77
CA LEU A 148 -17.44 1.14 3.54
C LEU A 148 -17.69 0.27 4.78
N SER A 149 -18.89 -0.28 4.91
CA SER A 149 -19.24 -1.16 6.02
C SER A 149 -20.42 -2.06 5.68
N PHE A 150 -20.44 -3.26 6.24
CA PHE A 150 -21.61 -4.14 6.20
C PHE A 150 -22.52 -3.87 7.39
N ASP A 151 -23.82 -3.80 7.13
CA ASP A 151 -24.81 -3.83 8.21
C ASP A 151 -25.09 -5.27 8.67
N PRO A 152 -25.79 -5.46 9.81
CA PRO A 152 -26.11 -6.80 10.32
C PRO A 152 -26.99 -7.65 9.38
N SER A 153 -27.67 -7.03 8.41
CA SER A 153 -28.46 -7.74 7.40
C SER A 153 -27.65 -8.17 6.18
N GLY A 154 -26.36 -7.83 6.13
CA GLY A 154 -25.48 -8.16 5.00
C GLY A 154 -25.52 -7.16 3.86
N ARG A 155 -26.16 -5.99 4.03
CA ARG A 155 -26.12 -4.92 3.03
C ARG A 155 -24.82 -4.13 3.15
N LEU A 156 -24.21 -3.80 2.03
CA LEU A 156 -22.98 -3.03 1.96
C LEU A 156 -23.32 -1.54 1.86
N TRP A 157 -22.92 -0.77 2.87
CA TRP A 157 -23.01 0.67 2.90
C TRP A 157 -21.70 1.27 2.40
N VAL A 158 -21.80 2.22 1.48
CA VAL A 158 -20.65 2.89 0.86
C VAL A 158 -20.80 4.38 1.05
N LEU A 159 -19.77 5.01 1.61
CA LEU A 159 -19.65 6.45 1.71
C LEU A 159 -18.86 6.97 0.52
N LEU A 160 -19.44 7.86 -0.27
CA LEU A 160 -18.82 8.50 -1.43
C LEU A 160 -18.37 9.92 -1.13
N ASN A 161 -17.31 10.34 -1.80
CA ASN A 161 -16.91 11.74 -1.85
C ASN A 161 -17.79 12.54 -2.83
N CYS A 162 -19.08 12.67 -2.53
CA CYS A 162 -20.05 13.41 -3.34
C CYS A 162 -21.07 14.12 -2.43
N ALA A 163 -21.31 15.42 -2.66
CA ALA A 163 -22.24 16.21 -1.86
C ALA A 163 -23.72 15.92 -2.19
N GLU A 164 -24.02 15.47 -3.41
CA GLU A 164 -25.39 15.23 -3.85
C GLU A 164 -25.92 13.87 -3.37
N SER A 165 -25.09 12.84 -3.47
CA SER A 165 -25.40 11.45 -3.09
C SER A 165 -24.23 10.81 -2.33
N PRO A 166 -24.00 11.22 -1.06
CA PRO A 166 -22.86 10.75 -0.30
C PRO A 166 -22.97 9.27 0.12
N LEU A 167 -24.17 8.70 0.18
CA LEU A 167 -24.39 7.34 0.69
C LEU A 167 -25.03 6.45 -0.36
N LEU A 168 -24.44 5.29 -0.59
CA LEU A 168 -25.00 4.20 -1.40
C LEU A 168 -25.17 2.94 -0.54
N VAL A 169 -26.16 2.13 -0.89
CA VAL A 169 -26.39 0.83 -0.24
C VAL A 169 -26.54 -0.23 -1.32
N TYR A 170 -25.81 -1.32 -1.17
CA TYR A 170 -25.89 -2.49 -2.05
C TYR A 170 -26.45 -3.68 -1.28
N GLY A 171 -27.38 -4.40 -1.91
CA GLY A 171 -27.88 -5.68 -1.45
C GLY A 171 -27.27 -6.81 -2.28
N HIS A 172 -27.04 -7.95 -1.66
CA HIS A 172 -26.67 -9.17 -2.37
C HIS A 172 -27.91 -10.04 -2.56
N ALA A 173 -28.32 -10.26 -3.81
CA ALA A 173 -29.47 -11.09 -4.17
C ALA A 173 -29.12 -11.95 -5.40
N GLN A 174 -29.49 -13.24 -5.36
CA GLN A 174 -29.30 -14.18 -6.49
C GLN A 174 -27.85 -14.31 -7.02
N GLY A 175 -26.84 -14.02 -6.18
CA GLY A 175 -25.43 -14.10 -6.57
C GLY A 175 -24.89 -12.84 -7.25
N SER A 176 -25.68 -11.76 -7.31
CA SER A 176 -25.24 -10.45 -7.78
C SER A 176 -25.47 -9.37 -6.73
N TRP A 177 -24.64 -8.33 -6.82
CA TRP A 177 -24.75 -7.14 -5.98
C TRP A 177 -25.50 -6.06 -6.74
N GLU A 178 -26.61 -5.60 -6.16
CA GLU A 178 -27.47 -4.58 -6.75
C GLU A 178 -27.56 -3.36 -5.85
N GLN A 179 -27.50 -2.18 -6.44
CA GLN A 179 -27.72 -0.94 -5.71
C GLN A 179 -29.19 -0.85 -5.31
N LEU A 180 -29.45 -0.66 -4.03
CA LEU A 180 -30.80 -0.45 -3.52
C LEU A 180 -31.22 1.00 -3.79
N ASP A 181 -32.48 1.17 -4.20
CA ASP A 181 -33.05 2.48 -4.48
C ASP A 181 -33.01 3.41 -3.27
N ALA A 182 -32.92 4.72 -3.56
CA ALA A 182 -32.92 5.77 -2.54
C ALA A 182 -34.19 5.82 -1.68
N LEU A 183 -35.23 5.10 -2.09
CA LEU A 183 -36.51 4.94 -1.39
C LEU A 183 -36.45 3.89 -0.26
N SER A 184 -35.30 3.24 -0.03
CA SER A 184 -35.17 2.38 1.14
C SER A 184 -35.41 3.21 2.43
N PRO A 185 -36.21 2.67 3.37
CA PRO A 185 -36.58 3.40 4.59
C PRO A 185 -35.35 3.74 5.46
N ASP A 186 -34.31 2.91 5.39
CA ASP A 186 -33.06 3.15 6.10
C ASP A 186 -32.26 4.31 5.49
N LEU A 187 -32.12 4.36 4.15
CA LEU A 187 -31.35 5.43 3.50
C LEU A 187 -32.06 6.78 3.63
N SER A 188 -33.39 6.81 3.48
CA SER A 188 -34.17 8.04 3.67
C SER A 188 -34.10 8.58 5.11
N ARG A 189 -33.96 7.70 6.11
CA ARG A 189 -33.75 8.11 7.51
C ARG A 189 -32.35 8.68 7.75
N VAL A 190 -31.31 8.07 7.19
CA VAL A 190 -29.91 8.42 7.50
C VAL A 190 -29.42 9.61 6.66
N SER A 191 -29.85 9.72 5.41
CA SER A 191 -29.34 10.73 4.46
C SER A 191 -29.49 12.18 4.94
N PRO A 192 -30.63 12.61 5.53
CA PRO A 192 -30.77 13.99 6.00
C PRO A 192 -29.81 14.32 7.15
N ALA A 193 -29.70 13.42 8.13
CA ALA A 193 -28.80 13.57 9.27
C ALA A 193 -27.32 13.60 8.81
N PHE A 194 -27.00 12.77 7.81
CA PHE A 194 -25.67 12.74 7.22
C PHE A 194 -25.37 14.01 6.44
N LYS A 195 -26.31 14.54 5.66
CA LYS A 195 -26.12 15.75 4.85
C LYS A 195 -25.79 16.98 5.70
N THR A 196 -26.45 17.15 6.85
CA THR A 196 -26.10 18.21 7.81
C THR A 196 -24.66 18.13 8.31
N PHE A 197 -24.16 16.91 8.54
CA PHE A 197 -22.75 16.70 8.90
C PHE A 197 -21.82 16.93 7.70
N TRP A 198 -22.23 16.48 6.52
CA TRP A 198 -21.46 16.61 5.28
C TRP A 198 -21.23 18.07 4.89
N ASP A 199 -22.24 18.92 5.00
CA ASP A 199 -22.15 20.35 4.70
C ASP A 199 -21.23 21.09 5.69
N ALA A 200 -21.11 20.57 6.92
CA ALA A 200 -20.20 21.12 7.95
C ALA A 200 -18.75 20.63 7.80
N ALA A 201 -18.52 19.54 7.06
CA ALA A 201 -17.20 18.98 6.85
C ALA A 201 -16.48 19.70 5.70
N ASP A 202 -15.24 20.13 5.96
CA ASP A 202 -14.43 20.94 5.04
C ASP A 202 -14.04 20.15 3.77
N GLU A 203 -14.14 20.79 2.61
CA GLU A 203 -13.77 20.22 1.30
C GLU A 203 -12.26 19.91 1.23
N SER A 204 -11.42 20.61 1.99
CA SER A 204 -9.97 20.45 1.98
C SER A 204 -9.48 19.06 2.42
N GLN A 205 -10.25 18.36 3.28
CA GLN A 205 -9.90 17.01 3.75
C GLN A 205 -10.19 15.88 2.75
N ARG A 206 -10.78 16.22 1.59
CA ARG A 206 -11.43 15.24 0.70
C ARG A 206 -10.65 14.90 -0.57
N SER A 207 -9.54 15.58 -0.85
CA SER A 207 -8.90 15.53 -2.19
C SER A 207 -7.53 14.84 -2.27
N SER A 208 -6.84 14.58 -1.16
CA SER A 208 -5.52 13.93 -1.18
C SER A 208 -5.60 12.43 -0.89
N SER A 209 -4.70 11.65 -1.50
CA SER A 209 -4.47 10.26 -1.10
C SER A 209 -4.02 10.27 0.36
N ARG A 210 -4.77 9.56 1.22
CA ARG A 210 -4.52 9.56 2.66
C ARG A 210 -3.26 8.79 3.00
N LEU A 211 -2.83 7.88 2.12
CA LEU A 211 -1.74 6.95 2.39
C LEU A 211 -0.48 7.25 1.57
N GLU A 212 -0.48 8.28 0.71
CA GLU A 212 0.66 8.62 -0.15
C GLU A 212 1.96 8.85 0.62
N HIS A 213 1.89 9.54 1.76
CA HIS A 213 3.03 9.85 2.62
C HIS A 213 3.57 8.63 3.38
N LEU A 214 2.86 7.50 3.37
CA LEU A 214 3.31 6.27 4.01
C LEU A 214 4.34 5.52 3.18
N TYR A 215 4.38 5.75 1.86
CA TYR A 215 5.42 5.18 1.02
C TYR A 215 6.80 5.62 1.50
N VAL A 216 7.73 4.67 1.53
CA VAL A 216 9.12 4.99 1.82
C VAL A 216 9.67 5.74 0.61
N GLU A 217 10.05 7.00 0.81
CA GLU A 217 10.82 7.72 -0.20
C GLU A 217 12.20 7.08 -0.32
N THR A 218 12.37 6.28 -1.36
CA THR A 218 13.68 5.75 -1.70
C THR A 218 14.44 6.84 -2.45
N TYR A 219 15.26 7.60 -1.73
CA TYR A 219 16.30 8.39 -2.38
C TYR A 219 17.31 7.44 -3.01
N ASP A 220 17.46 7.49 -4.33
CA ASP A 220 18.48 6.73 -5.06
C ASP A 220 19.86 7.38 -4.89
N ASN A 221 20.31 7.39 -3.64
CA ASN A 221 21.62 7.89 -3.24
C ASN A 221 22.73 7.11 -3.96
N VAL A 222 22.45 5.87 -4.37
CA VAL A 222 23.41 4.99 -5.05
C VAL A 222 23.60 5.39 -6.50
N SER A 223 22.55 5.63 -7.29
CA SER A 223 22.71 6.06 -8.68
C SER A 223 23.22 7.50 -8.77
N GLU A 224 22.81 8.38 -7.86
CA GLU A 224 23.42 9.71 -7.73
C GLU A 224 24.91 9.62 -7.40
N TYR A 225 25.28 8.76 -6.44
CA TYR A 225 26.67 8.53 -6.07
C TYR A 225 27.47 7.97 -7.25
N MET A 226 26.92 6.98 -7.97
CA MET A 226 27.56 6.36 -9.12
C MET A 226 27.73 7.36 -10.27
N LYS A 227 26.74 8.22 -10.55
CA LYS A 227 26.87 9.33 -11.51
C LYS A 227 27.96 10.33 -11.10
N LYS A 228 27.98 10.76 -9.83
CA LYS A 228 29.03 11.65 -9.30
C LYS A 228 30.42 11.00 -9.38
N LYS A 229 30.51 9.69 -9.16
CA LYS A 229 31.76 8.91 -9.29
C LYS A 229 32.21 8.82 -10.74
N GLN A 230 31.31 8.56 -11.68
CA GLN A 230 31.58 8.53 -13.13
C GLN A 230 32.14 9.88 -13.61
N GLN A 231 31.49 10.98 -13.24
CA GLN A 231 31.92 12.34 -13.59
C GLN A 231 33.32 12.67 -13.04
N ARG A 232 33.66 12.22 -11.83
CA ARG A 232 35.01 12.39 -11.27
C ARG A 232 36.07 11.64 -12.08
N LEU A 233 35.77 10.42 -12.53
CA LEU A 233 36.68 9.61 -13.34
C LEU A 233 36.89 10.22 -14.73
N GLU A 234 35.83 10.74 -15.36
CA GLU A 234 35.89 11.46 -16.64
C GLU A 234 36.68 12.77 -16.54
N GLN A 235 36.51 13.53 -15.45
CA GLN A 235 37.32 14.73 -15.22
C GLN A 235 38.80 14.40 -14.99
N GLN A 236 39.10 13.30 -14.31
CA GLN A 236 40.48 12.83 -14.13
C GLN A 236 41.10 12.34 -15.43
N SER A 237 40.36 11.62 -16.28
CA SER A 237 40.84 11.17 -17.58
C SER A 237 41.08 12.35 -18.53
N HIS A 238 40.19 13.35 -18.56
CA HIS A 238 40.37 14.59 -19.31
C HIS A 238 41.54 15.45 -18.82
N LYS A 239 41.82 15.48 -17.53
CA LYS A 239 43.03 16.14 -16.99
C LYS A 239 44.30 15.42 -17.45
N ARG A 240 44.34 14.09 -17.34
CA ARG A 240 45.48 13.27 -17.78
C ARG A 240 45.73 13.38 -19.29
N SER A 241 44.69 13.40 -20.12
CA SER A 241 44.83 13.56 -21.57
C SER A 241 45.34 14.95 -21.95
N ARG A 242 44.91 16.01 -21.24
CA ARG A 242 45.41 17.39 -21.42
C ARG A 242 46.87 17.57 -20.98
N GLU A 243 47.30 16.85 -19.95
CA GLU A 243 48.71 16.83 -19.52
C GLU A 243 49.60 16.09 -20.52
N HIS A 244 49.12 14.97 -21.08
CA HIS A 244 49.84 14.26 -22.15
C HIS A 244 49.92 15.03 -23.47
N SER A 245 48.95 15.89 -23.78
CA SER A 245 48.98 16.72 -25.00
C SER A 245 49.85 18.00 -24.86
N ARG A 246 50.42 18.27 -23.68
CA ARG A 246 51.37 19.38 -23.48
C ARG A 246 52.80 18.85 -23.59
N GLU A 247 53.34 18.79 -24.80
CA GLU A 247 54.77 18.52 -25.01
C GLU A 247 55.65 19.62 -24.38
N PRO A 248 56.84 19.28 -23.84
CA PRO A 248 57.73 20.24 -23.21
C PRO A 248 58.39 21.14 -24.26
N LYS A 249 58.28 22.47 -24.08
CA LYS A 249 58.99 23.47 -24.90
C LYS A 249 60.51 23.21 -24.85
N GLN A 250 61.11 22.80 -25.96
CA GLN A 250 62.57 22.71 -26.11
C GLN A 250 63.20 24.10 -26.01
N THR A 251 63.99 24.34 -24.97
CA THR A 251 64.86 25.52 -24.86
C THR A 251 66.25 25.17 -25.39
N ASN A 252 66.58 25.64 -26.60
CA ASN A 252 67.95 25.61 -27.12
C ASN A 252 68.82 26.67 -26.41
N LYS A 253 69.91 26.24 -25.77
CA LYS A 253 71.03 27.11 -25.37
C LYS A 253 72.34 26.61 -26.03
N PRO A 254 73.13 27.47 -26.68
CA PRO A 254 74.37 27.07 -27.34
C PRO A 254 75.54 26.86 -26.36
N LYS A 255 76.32 25.81 -26.59
CA LYS A 255 77.55 25.43 -25.87
C LYS A 255 78.71 26.38 -26.23
N LYS A 256 79.34 27.00 -25.23
CA LYS A 256 80.70 27.57 -25.34
C LYS A 256 81.71 26.51 -24.90
N THR A 257 82.62 26.16 -25.80
CA THR A 257 83.84 25.40 -25.53
C THR A 257 84.85 26.28 -24.80
N LYS A 258 85.47 25.76 -23.73
CA LYS A 258 86.70 26.29 -23.16
C LYS A 258 87.69 25.13 -23.04
N ALA A 259 88.78 25.23 -23.80
CA ALA A 259 89.98 24.45 -23.60
C ALA A 259 90.77 25.07 -22.44
N GLU A 260 91.31 24.25 -21.56
CA GLU A 260 92.47 24.59 -20.75
C GLU A 260 93.28 23.33 -20.50
N ALA A 261 94.60 23.50 -20.63
CA ALA A 261 95.64 22.50 -20.61
C ALA A 261 96.18 22.26 -19.18
N ASN A 262 97.11 21.30 -19.10
CA ASN A 262 98.04 20.97 -18.01
C ASN A 262 97.45 19.99 -16.97
N GLY A 263 98.10 18.89 -16.61
CA GLY A 263 99.48 18.47 -16.80
C GLY A 263 99.99 17.90 -15.48
N SER A 264 100.33 16.61 -15.46
CA SER A 264 101.39 15.96 -14.67
C SER A 264 101.54 14.53 -15.17
#